data_AF-A0A1M6NB40-F1
#
_entry.id   AF-A0A1M6NB40-F1
#
_cell.length_a   1.000
_cell.length_b   1.000
_cell.length_c   1.000
_cell.angle_alpha   90.00
_cell.angle_beta   90.00
_cell.angle_gamma   90.00
#
_symmetry.space_group_name_H-M   'P 1'
#
loop_
_entity.id
_entity.type
_entity.pdbx_description
1 polymer ?
#
loop_
_entity_poly.entity_id
_entity_poly.type
_entity_poly.pdbx_seq_one_letter_code
_entity_poly.pdbx_strand_id
1 'polypeptide(L)'
;MDEQALPTAYPRRDVIKAGLLIGAVAGVAGAAGPLHALDAGQPETARDGERRSTSLLARIDLSKDAPPERVRVASEAIYHAMAEVANVPLHDTFQVVTRHAPDEIIYPEEGYLGLSYTRDLIIIQVTWVSGRSVDVKKKFFHQVADEIHEKAHVRKEDIWISLVNTNREDWSFGDGEMQYAPK
;
A
#
# COMPACT_ATOMS: atom_id res chain seq x y z
N MET A 1 25.40 42.54 -1.31
CA MET A 1 24.51 41.50 -1.86
C MET A 1 25.11 40.20 -1.43
N ASP A 2 24.52 39.60 -0.40
CA ASP A 2 25.08 38.50 0.37
C ASP A 2 24.72 37.17 -0.29
N GLU A 3 25.74 36.34 -0.48
CA GLU A 3 25.68 35.01 -1.08
C GLU A 3 25.32 34.00 0.02
N GLN A 4 24.05 33.62 0.11
CA GLN A 4 23.63 32.57 1.04
C GLN A 4 23.86 31.19 0.43
N ALA A 5 24.92 30.54 0.92
CA ALA A 5 25.23 29.14 0.69
C ALA A 5 24.09 28.21 1.15
N LEU A 6 23.74 27.24 0.30
CA LEU A 6 22.82 26.14 0.63
C LEU A 6 23.51 25.17 1.62
N PRO A 7 22.82 24.67 2.66
CA PRO A 7 23.41 23.73 3.60
C PRO A 7 23.62 22.35 2.96
N THR A 8 24.85 21.87 3.06
CA THR A 8 25.35 20.57 2.61
C THR A 8 24.95 19.43 3.56
N ALA A 9 24.65 18.28 2.95
CA ALA A 9 24.69 16.90 3.49
C ALA A 9 23.82 16.54 4.73
N TYR A 10 22.87 15.63 4.52
CA TYR A 10 22.14 14.92 5.59
C TYR A 10 23.06 13.91 6.33
N PRO A 11 23.01 13.82 7.67
CA PRO A 11 23.85 12.86 8.41
C PRO A 11 23.33 11.42 8.31
N ARG A 12 24.25 10.46 8.09
CA ARG A 12 24.01 9.00 8.17
C ARG A 12 23.70 8.61 9.61
N ARG A 13 22.67 7.79 9.84
CA ARG A 13 22.36 7.22 11.16
C ARG A 13 23.03 5.86 11.35
N ASP A 14 23.75 5.75 12.45
CA ASP A 14 24.35 4.51 12.96
C ASP A 14 23.28 3.51 13.44
N VAL A 15 23.54 2.23 13.17
CA VAL A 15 22.68 1.09 13.48
C VAL A 15 22.89 0.66 14.94
N ILE A 16 21.83 0.71 15.76
CA ILE A 16 21.81 0.11 17.10
C ILE A 16 21.37 -1.35 17.00
N LYS A 17 22.24 -2.26 17.44
CA LYS A 17 21.95 -3.68 17.67
C LYS A 17 21.12 -3.85 18.94
N ALA A 18 20.02 -4.59 18.87
CA ALA A 18 19.32 -5.12 20.04
C ALA A 18 19.06 -6.62 19.83
N GLY A 19 19.69 -7.44 20.68
CA GLY A 19 19.37 -8.86 20.82
C GLY A 19 18.30 -9.06 21.88
N LEU A 20 17.46 -10.08 21.71
CA LEU A 20 16.68 -10.66 22.79
C LEU A 20 16.41 -12.14 22.51
N LEU A 21 16.85 -12.99 23.44
CA LEU A 21 16.50 -14.39 23.65
C LEU A 21 15.14 -14.49 24.37
N ILE A 22 14.30 -15.46 23.99
CA ILE A 22 13.35 -16.27 24.79
C ILE A 22 12.93 -17.41 23.81
N GLY A 23 12.99 -18.71 24.07
CA GLY A 23 12.68 -19.47 25.29
C GLY A 23 11.42 -20.32 25.00
N ALA A 24 11.63 -21.61 24.70
CA ALA A 24 10.60 -22.57 24.27
C ALA A 24 9.75 -23.10 25.44
N VAL A 25 8.47 -23.44 25.20
CA VAL A 25 7.76 -24.54 25.89
C VAL A 25 6.73 -25.17 24.95
N ALA A 26 6.88 -26.47 24.69
CA ALA A 26 5.88 -27.35 24.11
C ALA A 26 5.48 -28.39 25.17
N GLY A 27 4.19 -28.71 25.27
CA GLY A 27 3.67 -29.74 26.17
C GLY A 27 2.20 -30.05 25.89
N VAL A 28 1.96 -31.24 25.36
CA VAL A 28 0.66 -31.83 24.99
C VAL A 28 0.23 -32.81 26.10
N ALA A 29 -1.08 -32.87 26.41
CA ALA A 29 -1.91 -34.10 26.51
C ALA A 29 -3.11 -33.95 27.46
N GLY A 30 -4.26 -34.52 27.08
CA GLY A 30 -5.21 -35.06 28.07
C GLY A 30 -6.71 -35.09 27.75
N ALA A 31 -7.14 -36.23 27.18
CA ALA A 31 -8.39 -36.98 27.48
C ALA A 31 -9.79 -36.52 26.98
N ALA A 32 -10.56 -37.53 26.57
CA ALA A 32 -11.92 -37.51 26.03
C ALA A 32 -12.96 -38.06 27.04
N GLY A 33 -14.22 -37.63 26.93
CA GLY A 33 -15.41 -38.22 27.59
C GLY A 33 -16.67 -37.34 27.50
N PRO A 34 -17.91 -37.86 27.52
CA PRO A 34 -18.89 -37.55 26.47
C PRO A 34 -20.16 -36.75 26.86
N LEU A 35 -20.83 -36.26 25.80
CA LEU A 35 -22.28 -36.02 25.60
C LEU A 35 -23.04 -35.15 26.61
N HIS A 36 -23.42 -33.94 26.20
CA HIS A 36 -24.79 -33.44 26.36
C HIS A 36 -25.09 -32.41 25.25
N ALA A 37 -26.16 -32.67 24.50
CA ALA A 37 -26.70 -31.76 23.52
C ALA A 37 -27.16 -30.47 24.20
N LEU A 38 -26.50 -29.37 23.86
CA LEU A 38 -27.00 -28.02 24.10
C LEU A 38 -27.20 -27.39 22.74
N ASP A 39 -28.47 -27.15 22.46
CA ASP A 39 -29.04 -26.24 21.47
C ASP A 39 -28.00 -25.30 20.86
N ALA A 40 -27.49 -25.66 19.68
CA ALA A 40 -26.64 -24.81 18.89
C ALA A 40 -27.51 -23.68 18.37
N GLY A 41 -27.65 -22.63 19.19
CA GLY A 41 -28.07 -21.31 18.75
C GLY A 41 -27.27 -21.00 17.50
N GLN A 42 -27.97 -20.95 16.38
CA GLN A 42 -27.39 -20.59 15.08
C GLN A 42 -26.54 -19.34 15.31
N PRO A 43 -25.28 -19.27 14.84
CA PRO A 43 -24.56 -18.02 14.87
C PRO A 43 -25.43 -17.03 14.10
N GLU A 44 -25.92 -16.01 14.80
CA GLU A 44 -26.55 -14.83 14.19
C GLU A 44 -25.64 -14.46 13.02
N THR A 45 -26.15 -14.66 11.81
CA THR A 45 -25.52 -14.16 10.60
C THR A 45 -25.25 -12.70 10.88
N ALA A 46 -23.98 -12.35 11.04
CA ALA A 46 -23.55 -10.99 11.23
C ALA A 46 -24.25 -10.18 10.15
N ARG A 47 -25.19 -9.34 10.59
CA ARG A 47 -25.94 -8.44 9.71
C ARG A 47 -24.90 -7.75 8.84
N ASP A 48 -25.17 -7.69 7.55
CA ASP A 48 -24.38 -7.01 6.50
C ASP A 48 -24.35 -5.50 6.79
N GLY A 49 -23.76 -5.16 7.93
CA GLY A 49 -23.61 -3.85 8.50
C GLY A 49 -22.34 -3.27 7.94
N GLU A 50 -22.50 -2.54 6.85
CA GLU A 50 -21.57 -1.52 6.43
C GLU A 50 -20.15 -2.05 6.20
N ARG A 51 -19.95 -2.87 5.16
CA ARG A 51 -18.63 -2.85 4.51
C ARG A 51 -18.37 -1.39 4.18
N ARG A 52 -17.43 -0.77 4.90
CA ARG A 52 -17.00 0.60 4.63
C ARG A 52 -16.40 0.58 3.23
N SER A 53 -17.26 0.75 2.23
CA SER A 53 -16.89 0.89 0.83
C SER A 53 -15.96 2.09 0.80
N THR A 54 -14.73 1.79 0.41
CA THR A 54 -13.61 2.69 0.49
C THR A 54 -12.83 2.54 -0.78
N SER A 55 -13.49 2.96 -1.86
CA SER A 55 -12.88 3.08 -3.16
C SER A 55 -11.63 3.96 -3.12
N LEU A 56 -10.75 3.70 -4.08
CA LEU A 56 -9.51 4.44 -4.26
C LEU A 56 -9.25 4.73 -5.74
N LEU A 57 -8.43 5.74 -5.98
CA LEU A 57 -7.85 6.04 -7.28
C LEU A 57 -6.33 5.92 -7.19
N ALA A 58 -5.74 5.02 -7.98
CA ALA A 58 -4.30 4.93 -8.16
C ALA A 58 -3.88 5.59 -9.48
N ARG A 59 -2.87 6.44 -9.42
CA ARG A 59 -2.13 6.93 -10.59
C ARG A 59 -0.76 6.26 -10.59
N ILE A 60 -0.37 5.72 -11.74
CA ILE A 60 0.88 4.99 -11.93
C ILE A 60 1.62 5.66 -13.08
N ASP A 61 2.77 6.25 -12.78
CA ASP A 61 3.63 6.95 -13.72
C ASP A 61 4.92 6.14 -13.88
N LEU A 62 5.27 5.80 -15.12
CA LEU A 62 6.45 4.98 -15.45
C LEU A 62 6.96 5.26 -16.87
N SER A 63 8.17 4.79 -17.15
CA SER A 63 8.80 4.95 -18.48
C SER A 63 7.94 4.40 -19.62
N LYS A 64 7.85 5.14 -20.74
CA LYS A 64 7.14 4.71 -21.95
C LYS A 64 7.65 3.39 -22.52
N ASP A 65 8.92 3.09 -22.26
CA ASP A 65 9.62 1.89 -22.74
C ASP A 65 9.41 0.69 -21.81
N ALA A 66 8.72 0.86 -20.68
CA ALA A 66 8.40 -0.23 -19.78
C ALA A 66 7.54 -1.31 -20.48
N PRO A 67 7.87 -2.59 -20.27
CA PRO A 67 7.10 -3.67 -20.86
C PRO A 67 5.65 -3.66 -20.31
N PRO A 68 4.65 -4.07 -21.11
CA PRO A 68 3.26 -4.16 -20.64
C PRO A 68 3.12 -4.97 -19.34
N GLU A 69 3.94 -6.01 -19.17
CA GLU A 69 3.96 -6.83 -17.97
C GLU A 69 4.30 -6.04 -16.69
N ARG A 70 5.20 -5.05 -16.77
CA ARG A 70 5.53 -4.20 -15.62
C ARG A 70 4.33 -3.36 -15.19
N VAL A 71 3.53 -2.89 -16.14
CA VAL A 71 2.28 -2.16 -15.86
C VAL A 71 1.27 -3.08 -15.18
N ARG A 72 1.09 -4.30 -15.72
CA ARG A 72 0.18 -5.30 -15.17
C ARG A 72 0.55 -5.65 -13.72
N VAL A 73 1.82 -5.95 -13.48
CA VAL A 73 2.32 -6.29 -12.15
C VAL A 73 2.16 -5.12 -11.17
N ALA A 74 2.46 -3.88 -11.57
CA ALA A 74 2.24 -2.71 -10.71
C ALA A 74 0.75 -2.56 -10.35
N SER A 75 -0.12 -2.74 -11.33
CA SER A 75 -1.57 -2.66 -11.14
C SER A 75 -2.11 -3.73 -10.18
N GLU A 76 -1.65 -4.97 -10.34
CA GLU A 76 -2.00 -6.11 -9.50
C GLU A 76 -1.46 -5.98 -8.08
N ALA A 77 -0.21 -5.53 -7.92
CA ALA A 77 0.39 -5.33 -6.60
C ALA A 77 -0.38 -4.29 -5.77
N ILE A 78 -0.81 -3.19 -6.39
CA ILE A 78 -1.67 -2.21 -5.73
C ILE A 78 -3.01 -2.85 -5.37
N TYR A 79 -3.63 -3.61 -6.28
CA TYR A 79 -4.90 -4.28 -6.02
C TYR A 79 -4.82 -5.27 -4.85
N HIS A 80 -3.81 -6.14 -4.81
CA HIS A 80 -3.63 -7.11 -3.74
C HIS A 80 -3.35 -6.44 -2.40
N ALA A 81 -2.47 -5.43 -2.36
CA ALA A 81 -2.21 -4.70 -1.13
C ALA A 81 -3.49 -4.00 -0.60
N MET A 82 -4.37 -3.55 -1.48
CA MET A 82 -5.65 -2.95 -1.06
C MET A 82 -6.64 -3.98 -0.50
N ALA A 83 -6.74 -5.15 -1.14
CA ALA A 83 -7.62 -6.22 -0.70
C ALA A 83 -7.14 -6.84 0.62
N GLU A 84 -5.83 -7.12 0.74
CA GLU A 84 -5.27 -7.89 1.84
C GLU A 84 -4.90 -7.05 3.06
N VAL A 85 -4.44 -5.80 2.87
CA VAL A 85 -3.97 -4.94 3.96
C VAL A 85 -4.97 -3.86 4.32
N ALA A 86 -5.61 -3.24 3.31
CA ALA A 86 -6.46 -2.08 3.53
C ALA A 86 -7.96 -2.42 3.67
N ASN A 87 -8.32 -3.71 3.59
CA ASN A 87 -9.69 -4.25 3.71
C ASN A 87 -10.69 -3.52 2.80
N VAL A 88 -10.23 -3.12 1.61
CA VAL A 88 -11.09 -2.54 0.58
C VAL A 88 -11.83 -3.69 -0.12
N PRO A 89 -13.15 -3.57 -0.36
CA PRO A 89 -13.89 -4.60 -1.09
C PRO A 89 -13.22 -4.93 -2.42
N LEU A 90 -13.23 -6.21 -2.79
CA LEU A 90 -12.85 -6.63 -4.15
C LEU A 90 -13.67 -5.79 -5.15
N HIS A 91 -13.01 -5.24 -6.16
CA HIS A 91 -13.55 -4.44 -7.28
C HIS A 91 -13.69 -2.91 -7.05
N ASP A 92 -13.30 -2.38 -5.89
CA ASP A 92 -13.40 -0.93 -5.58
C ASP A 92 -12.12 -0.12 -5.96
N THR A 93 -11.42 -0.51 -7.03
CA THR A 93 -10.10 0.06 -7.40
C THR A 93 -10.10 0.67 -8.80
N PHE A 94 -9.96 2.00 -8.88
CA PHE A 94 -9.75 2.72 -10.13
C PHE A 94 -8.26 2.98 -10.33
N GLN A 95 -7.74 2.77 -11.55
CA GLN A 95 -6.33 2.98 -11.85
C GLN A 95 -6.14 3.72 -13.18
N VAL A 96 -5.18 4.64 -13.20
CA VAL A 96 -4.74 5.35 -14.40
C VAL A 96 -3.25 5.13 -14.55
N VAL A 97 -2.82 4.71 -15.74
CA VAL A 97 -1.41 4.53 -16.07
C VAL A 97 -0.99 5.61 -17.06
N THR A 98 0.04 6.36 -16.71
CA THR A 98 0.66 7.35 -17.59
C THR A 98 2.07 6.89 -17.93
N ARG A 99 2.39 6.92 -19.22
CA ARG A 99 3.70 6.56 -19.74
C ARG A 99 4.45 7.82 -20.15
N HIS A 100 5.70 7.91 -19.73
CA HIS A 100 6.53 9.11 -19.84
C HIS A 100 7.78 8.87 -20.69
N ALA A 101 8.13 9.83 -21.55
CA ALA A 101 9.42 9.86 -22.23
C ALA A 101 10.58 9.96 -21.24
N PRO A 102 11.83 9.65 -21.66
CA PRO A 102 12.98 9.57 -20.75
C PRO A 102 13.31 10.86 -19.97
N ASP A 103 12.78 12.00 -20.40
CA ASP A 103 12.96 13.34 -19.86
C ASP A 103 11.73 13.90 -19.12
N GLU A 104 10.66 13.12 -19.00
CA GLU A 104 9.39 13.55 -18.38
C GLU A 104 9.28 13.12 -16.89
N ILE A 105 10.09 12.16 -16.43
CA ILE A 105 10.24 11.82 -15.00
C ILE A 105 11.61 12.29 -14.52
N ILE A 106 11.63 13.31 -13.67
CA ILE A 106 12.84 13.94 -13.13
C ILE A 106 13.01 13.53 -11.67
N TYR A 107 14.16 12.95 -11.34
CA TYR A 107 14.53 12.51 -9.98
C TYR A 107 15.97 12.94 -9.67
N PRO A 108 16.34 13.12 -8.38
CA PRO A 108 17.67 13.63 -8.02
C PRO A 108 18.78 12.62 -8.36
N GLU A 109 19.76 13.04 -9.17
CA GLU A 109 20.87 12.17 -9.62
C GLU A 109 21.75 11.68 -8.46
N GLU A 110 21.94 12.52 -7.43
CA GLU A 110 22.69 12.16 -6.22
C GLU A 110 21.90 11.22 -5.27
N GLY A 111 20.64 10.95 -5.60
CA GLY A 111 19.71 10.23 -4.75
C GLY A 111 19.04 11.11 -3.68
N TYR A 112 18.17 10.49 -2.87
CA TYR A 112 17.44 11.17 -1.80
C TYR A 112 17.22 10.24 -0.61
N LEU A 113 17.49 10.72 0.61
CA LEU A 113 17.38 9.94 1.86
C LEU A 113 18.16 8.61 1.83
N GLY A 114 19.27 8.54 1.09
CA GLY A 114 20.08 7.33 0.93
C GLY A 114 19.59 6.35 -0.12
N LEU A 115 18.56 6.70 -0.90
CA LEU A 115 18.04 5.92 -2.03
C LEU A 115 18.56 6.48 -3.35
N SER A 116 18.80 5.61 -4.32
CA SER A 116 19.20 5.96 -5.68
C SER A 116 18.14 5.49 -6.67
N TYR A 117 17.89 6.29 -7.70
CA TYR A 117 16.82 6.01 -8.67
C TYR A 117 17.40 5.74 -10.06
N THR A 118 16.67 4.94 -10.83
CA THR A 118 16.98 4.63 -12.23
C THR A 118 15.82 5.00 -13.14
N ARG A 119 16.01 4.79 -14.46
CA ARG A 119 14.96 4.98 -15.46
C ARG A 119 13.79 3.99 -15.33
N ASP A 120 13.93 2.97 -14.48
CA ASP A 120 12.87 2.02 -14.19
C ASP A 120 11.96 2.48 -13.04
N LEU A 121 12.15 3.71 -12.52
CA LEU A 121 11.31 4.32 -11.49
C LEU A 121 9.82 4.23 -11.85
N ILE A 122 9.04 3.70 -10.90
CA ILE A 122 7.58 3.68 -10.90
C ILE A 122 7.11 4.58 -9.77
N ILE A 123 6.36 5.62 -10.13
CA ILE A 123 5.73 6.55 -9.19
C ILE A 123 4.27 6.14 -9.06
N ILE A 124 3.83 5.84 -7.84
CA ILE A 124 2.47 5.42 -7.52
C ILE A 124 1.86 6.43 -6.56
N GLN A 125 0.78 7.09 -6.97
CA GLN A 125 -0.02 7.93 -6.08
C GLN A 125 -1.38 7.29 -5.85
N VAL A 126 -1.71 7.01 -4.60
CA VAL A 126 -3.01 6.46 -4.21
C VAL A 126 -3.81 7.51 -3.46
N THR A 127 -5.00 7.82 -3.97
CA THR A 127 -6.00 8.65 -3.30
C THR A 127 -7.06 7.74 -2.69
N TRP A 128 -7.31 7.85 -1.38
CA TRP A 128 -8.27 7.00 -0.68
C TRP A 128 -9.00 7.75 0.44
N VAL A 129 -10.04 7.14 1.00
CA VAL A 129 -10.72 7.67 2.19
C VAL A 129 -9.82 7.57 3.43
N SER A 130 -9.77 8.65 4.21
CA SER A 130 -9.03 8.74 5.46
C SER A 130 -9.45 7.70 6.50
N GLY A 131 -8.59 7.45 7.49
CA GLY A 131 -8.90 6.58 8.64
C GLY A 131 -8.07 5.29 8.73
N ARG A 132 -7.17 5.02 7.77
CA ARG A 132 -6.20 3.92 7.87
C ARG A 132 -5.13 4.25 8.92
N SER A 133 -4.83 3.29 9.79
CA SER A 133 -3.76 3.41 10.77
C SER A 133 -2.38 3.46 10.10
N VAL A 134 -1.38 3.96 10.83
CA VAL A 134 0.01 3.99 10.33
C VAL A 134 0.53 2.59 9.99
N ASP A 135 0.19 1.58 10.78
CA ASP A 135 0.64 0.20 10.54
C ASP A 135 0.03 -0.41 9.28
N VAL A 136 -1.23 -0.07 8.98
CA VAL A 136 -1.86 -0.44 7.69
C VAL A 136 -1.11 0.23 6.54
N LYS A 137 -0.78 1.52 6.64
CA LYS A 137 0.00 2.23 5.61
C LYS A 137 1.39 1.62 5.40
N LYS A 138 2.09 1.28 6.48
CA LYS A 138 3.40 0.61 6.41
C LYS A 138 3.31 -0.73 5.66
N LYS A 139 2.36 -1.58 6.06
CA LYS A 139 2.12 -2.87 5.39
C LYS A 139 1.78 -2.70 3.91
N PHE A 140 0.97 -1.71 3.58
CA PHE A 140 0.62 -1.38 2.19
C PHE A 140 1.88 -1.03 1.38
N PHE A 141 2.72 -0.12 1.87
CA PHE A 141 3.96 0.24 1.19
C PHE A 141 4.87 -0.97 0.96
N HIS A 142 5.05 -1.81 1.99
CA HIS A 142 5.87 -3.01 1.88
C HIS A 142 5.33 -3.99 0.86
N GLN A 143 4.04 -4.33 0.93
CA GLN A 143 3.46 -5.31 0.03
C GLN A 143 3.53 -4.89 -1.44
N VAL A 144 3.20 -3.63 -1.75
CA VAL A 144 3.30 -3.13 -3.13
C VAL A 144 4.74 -3.20 -3.64
N ALA A 145 5.70 -2.74 -2.83
CA ALA A 145 7.11 -2.74 -3.23
C ALA A 145 7.68 -4.16 -3.38
N ASP A 146 7.32 -5.07 -2.48
CA ASP A 146 7.77 -6.46 -2.49
C ASP A 146 7.23 -7.20 -3.72
N GLU A 147 5.93 -7.09 -4.00
CA GLU A 147 5.31 -7.80 -5.10
C GLU A 147 5.80 -7.32 -6.47
N ILE A 148 5.93 -6.00 -6.67
CA ILE A 148 6.49 -5.45 -7.91
C ILE A 148 7.93 -5.90 -8.10
N HIS A 149 8.73 -5.89 -7.03
CA HIS A 149 10.11 -6.36 -7.09
C HIS A 149 10.20 -7.83 -7.49
N GLU A 150 9.40 -8.68 -6.84
CA GLU A 150 9.42 -10.13 -7.06
C GLU A 150 8.96 -10.51 -8.47
N LYS A 151 7.90 -9.86 -8.97
CA LYS A 151 7.24 -10.26 -10.23
C LYS A 151 7.72 -9.49 -11.46
N ALA A 152 8.17 -8.25 -11.31
CA ALA A 152 8.64 -7.41 -12.43
C ALA A 152 10.13 -7.05 -12.36
N HIS A 153 10.85 -7.56 -11.36
CA HIS A 153 12.29 -7.36 -11.17
C HIS A 153 12.73 -5.89 -11.10
N VAL A 154 11.82 -5.01 -10.68
CA VAL A 154 12.13 -3.59 -10.43
C VAL A 154 12.80 -3.48 -9.07
N ARG A 155 13.81 -2.62 -8.93
CA ARG A 155 14.44 -2.37 -7.62
C ARG A 155 13.42 -1.75 -6.68
N LYS A 156 13.43 -2.15 -5.40
CA LYS A 156 12.54 -1.51 -4.40
C LYS A 156 12.77 0.00 -4.25
N GLU A 157 14.01 0.46 -4.46
CA GLU A 157 14.35 1.89 -4.50
C GLU A 157 13.67 2.63 -5.64
N ASP A 158 13.35 1.95 -6.75
CA ASP A 158 12.66 2.46 -7.92
C ASP A 158 11.13 2.35 -7.80
N ILE A 159 10.60 2.11 -6.60
CA ILE A 159 9.16 2.05 -6.34
C ILE A 159 8.83 3.16 -5.33
N TRP A 160 8.34 4.28 -5.85
CA TRP A 160 8.03 5.45 -5.07
C TRP A 160 6.52 5.58 -4.88
N ILE A 161 6.06 5.64 -3.63
CA ILE A 161 4.62 5.60 -3.31
C ILE A 161 4.23 6.82 -2.47
N SER A 162 3.16 7.51 -2.88
CA SER A 162 2.52 8.60 -2.15
C SER A 162 1.05 8.29 -1.85
N LEU A 163 0.60 8.61 -0.64
CA LEU A 163 -0.79 8.41 -0.20
C LEU A 163 -1.46 9.76 0.04
N VAL A 164 -2.58 9.98 -0.65
CA VAL A 164 -3.44 11.15 -0.52
C VAL A 164 -4.72 10.76 0.21
N ASN A 165 -4.98 11.46 1.31
CA ASN A 165 -6.16 11.24 2.14
C ASN A 165 -7.30 12.17 1.69
N THR A 166 -8.51 11.63 1.64
CA THR A 166 -9.76 12.37 1.36
C THR A 166 -10.80 12.05 2.42
N ASN A 167 -11.87 12.84 2.48
CA ASN A 167 -13.06 12.50 3.24
C ASN A 167 -14.00 11.62 2.39
N ARG A 168 -15.10 11.16 2.98
CA ARG A 168 -16.05 10.29 2.28
C ARG A 168 -16.85 11.07 1.24
N GLU A 169 -17.24 12.28 1.59
CA GLU A 169 -17.99 13.24 0.80
C GLU A 169 -17.24 13.79 -0.42
N ASP A 170 -15.93 13.56 -0.53
CA ASP A 170 -15.11 14.05 -1.64
C ASP A 170 -15.22 13.17 -2.92
N TRP A 171 -16.07 12.14 -2.89
CA TRP A 171 -16.16 11.14 -3.95
C TRP A 171 -17.50 11.17 -4.68
N SER A 172 -17.41 11.28 -6.00
CA SER A 172 -18.47 10.93 -6.95
C SER A 172 -17.95 9.89 -7.93
N PHE A 173 -18.56 8.71 -7.95
CA PHE A 173 -18.16 7.61 -8.84
C PHE A 173 -18.93 7.58 -10.16
N GLY A 174 -19.87 8.51 -10.34
CA GLY A 174 -20.78 8.56 -11.47
C GLY A 174 -22.03 9.36 -11.15
N ASP A 175 -22.79 9.71 -12.19
CA ASP A 175 -24.10 10.38 -12.13
C ASP A 175 -24.14 11.73 -11.38
N GLY A 176 -22.98 12.29 -11.02
CA GLY A 176 -22.91 13.53 -10.24
C GLY A 176 -23.32 13.38 -8.77
N GLU A 177 -23.43 12.14 -8.29
CA GLU A 177 -23.88 11.82 -6.93
C GLU A 177 -22.71 11.61 -5.97
N MET A 178 -22.90 11.88 -4.69
CA MET A 178 -21.91 11.62 -3.63
C MET A 178 -22.23 10.30 -2.92
N GLN A 179 -21.86 9.17 -3.52
CA GLN A 179 -22.30 7.84 -3.06
C GLN A 179 -21.81 7.48 -1.64
N TYR A 180 -20.77 8.15 -1.15
CA TYR A 180 -20.23 7.94 0.19
C TYR A 180 -20.64 9.01 1.22
N ALA A 181 -21.40 10.03 0.82
CA ALA A 181 -21.89 11.05 1.74
C ALA A 181 -22.67 10.43 2.91
N PRO A 182 -22.67 11.07 4.10
CA PRO A 182 -23.54 10.68 5.19
C PRO A 182 -25.00 10.62 4.70
N LYS A 183 -25.71 9.56 5.10
CA LYS A 183 -27.16 9.46 4.90
C LYS A 183 -27.92 10.28 5.93
#